data_AF-A0A5N6RRM4-F1
#
_entry.id   AF-A0A5N6RRM4-F1
#
_cell.length_a   1.000
_cell.length_b   1.000
_cell.length_c   1.000
_cell.angle_alpha   90.00
_cell.angle_beta   90.00
_cell.angle_gamma   90.00
#
_symmetry.space_group_name_H-M   'P 1'
#
loop_
_entity.id
_entity.type
_entity.pdbx_description
1 polymer ?
#
loop_
_entity_poly.entity_id
_entity_poly.type
_entity_poly.pdbx_seq_one_letter_code
_entity_poly.pdbx_strand_id
1 'polypeptide(L)'
;MEEKTASAMTSPKTTQELAMEGQKLLEETIESAFQILSSMNDELCNPALWSTTSSSSSSATTTNSITNGPSHSSNGVFNGEAASSDAHHAESGGGGGGSGGALEEARFRYKNSVNSLRAVLSAIPSSQKAKTFEMGSTPSGPVSSADQAEIEKLEERAANLRKELVNKNRYLKLLIDQVRDLITDISTWQSPCSV
;
A
#
# COMPACT_ATOMS: atom_id res chain seq x y z
N MET A 1 37.29 -6.53 26.91
CA MET A 1 36.44 -5.67 27.75
C MET A 1 36.04 -4.48 26.91
N GLU A 2 34.73 -4.25 26.87
CA GLU A 2 34.03 -3.00 26.52
C GLU A 2 33.98 -2.60 25.04
N GLU A 3 32.96 -3.15 24.39
CA GLU A 3 32.32 -2.63 23.18
C GLU A 3 31.50 -1.39 23.56
N LYS A 4 31.88 -0.24 23.03
CA LYS A 4 31.18 1.04 23.21
C LYS A 4 29.92 1.04 22.35
N THR A 5 28.83 0.49 22.89
CA THR A 5 27.49 0.62 22.30
C THR A 5 27.12 2.09 22.26
N ALA A 6 27.14 2.68 21.06
CA ALA A 6 26.54 3.96 20.77
C ALA A 6 25.04 3.83 21.03
N SER A 7 24.61 4.28 22.21
CA SER A 7 23.20 4.54 22.48
C SER A 7 22.82 5.76 21.65
N ALA A 8 22.32 5.51 20.44
CA ALA A 8 21.67 6.52 19.63
C ALA A 8 20.40 6.94 20.37
N MET A 9 20.50 8.01 21.15
CA MET A 9 19.35 8.71 21.71
C MET A 9 18.50 9.20 20.54
N THR A 10 17.47 8.43 20.17
CA THR A 10 16.45 8.88 19.24
C THR A 10 15.59 9.88 19.99
N SER A 11 15.60 11.14 19.53
CA SER A 11 14.65 12.15 19.95
C SER A 11 13.22 11.59 19.86
N PRO A 12 12.29 11.97 20.76
CA PRO A 12 10.90 11.55 20.65
C PRO A 12 10.35 11.98 19.29
N LYS A 13 10.09 11.00 18.42
CA LYS A 13 9.58 11.22 17.07
C LYS A 13 8.26 11.98 17.17
N THR A 14 8.12 13.08 16.45
CA THR A 14 6.92 13.92 16.57
C THR A 14 5.69 13.16 16.07
N THR A 15 4.50 13.49 16.56
CA THR A 15 3.26 12.84 16.07
C THR A 15 3.09 13.01 14.55
N GLN A 16 3.55 14.13 13.98
CA GLN A 16 3.55 14.36 12.54
C GLN A 16 4.53 13.43 11.80
N GLU A 17 5.74 13.23 12.33
CA GLU A 17 6.71 12.29 11.76
C GLU A 17 6.21 10.84 11.81
N LEU A 18 5.56 10.43 12.91
CA LEU A 18 4.92 9.12 13.02
C LEU A 18 3.78 8.96 12.01
N ALA A 19 3.01 10.01 11.75
CA ALA A 19 1.94 9.97 10.75
C ALA A 19 2.50 9.81 9.32
N MET A 20 3.55 10.56 8.97
CA MET A 20 4.20 10.43 7.67
C MET A 20 4.88 9.06 7.48
N GLU A 21 5.54 8.55 8.52
CA GLU A 21 6.12 7.19 8.51
C GLU A 21 5.03 6.11 8.40
N GLY A 22 3.91 6.28 9.10
CA GLY A 22 2.76 5.38 9.01
C GLY A 22 2.18 5.35 7.59
N GLN A 23 2.07 6.50 6.92
CA GLN A 23 1.63 6.56 5.53
C GLN A 23 2.58 5.81 4.59
N LYS A 24 3.88 6.04 4.72
CA LYS A 24 4.89 5.33 3.91
C LYS A 24 4.82 3.81 4.10
N LEU A 25 4.71 3.36 5.35
CA LEU A 25 4.62 1.93 5.67
C LEU A 25 3.32 1.31 5.14
N LEU A 26 2.22 2.06 5.11
CA LEU A 26 0.97 1.62 4.49
C LEU A 26 1.15 1.38 2.99
N GLU A 27 1.79 2.31 2.29
CA GLU A 27 2.11 2.16 0.86
C GLU A 27 3.01 0.94 0.62
N GLU A 28 4.05 0.72 1.45
CA GLU A 28 4.92 -0.45 1.37
C GLU A 28 4.20 -1.78 1.64
N THR A 29 3.24 -1.78 2.58
CA THR A 29 2.39 -2.95 2.86
C THR A 29 1.49 -3.26 1.66
N ILE A 30 0.92 -2.23 1.02
CA ILE A 30 0.08 -2.40 -0.17
C ILE A 30 0.92 -2.96 -1.32
N GLU A 31 2.08 -2.38 -1.60
CA GLU A 31 3.02 -2.84 -2.64
C GLU A 31 3.42 -4.31 -2.42
N SER A 32 3.79 -4.67 -1.18
CA SER A 32 4.17 -6.04 -0.85
C SER A 32 3.00 -7.01 -1.00
N ALA A 33 1.77 -6.60 -0.67
CA ALA A 33 0.56 -7.40 -0.88
C ALA A 33 0.28 -7.64 -2.37
N PHE A 34 0.44 -6.61 -3.20
CA PHE A 34 0.36 -6.76 -4.66
C PHE A 34 1.42 -7.73 -5.18
N GLN A 35 2.65 -7.64 -4.69
CA GLN A 35 3.72 -8.56 -5.09
C GLN A 35 3.41 -10.02 -4.70
N ILE A 36 2.82 -10.26 -3.52
CA ILE A 36 2.34 -11.61 -3.13
C ILE A 36 1.31 -12.12 -4.14
N LEU A 37 0.30 -11.30 -4.46
CA LEU A 37 -0.77 -11.70 -5.39
C LEU A 37 -0.21 -11.97 -6.78
N SER A 38 0.66 -11.11 -7.29
CA SER A 38 1.32 -11.28 -8.59
C SER A 38 2.19 -12.53 -8.61
N SER A 39 3.04 -12.75 -7.60
CA SER A 39 3.89 -13.95 -7.53
C SER A 39 3.07 -15.24 -7.39
N MET A 40 1.98 -15.22 -6.63
CA MET A 40 1.05 -16.35 -6.58
C MET A 40 0.39 -16.59 -7.93
N ASN A 41 -0.03 -15.53 -8.63
CA ASN A 41 -0.60 -15.63 -9.96
C ASN A 41 0.39 -16.21 -10.95
N ASP A 42 1.66 -15.79 -10.92
CA ASP A 42 2.71 -16.30 -11.80
C ASP A 42 2.97 -17.79 -11.56
N GLU A 43 3.05 -18.23 -10.29
CA GLU A 43 3.18 -19.64 -9.93
C GLU A 43 1.95 -20.46 -10.38
N LEU A 44 0.75 -19.91 -10.20
CA LEU A 44 -0.53 -20.51 -10.61
C LEU A 44 -0.88 -20.29 -12.08
N CYS A 45 -0.02 -19.68 -12.88
CA CYS A 45 -0.24 -19.52 -14.32
C CYS A 45 0.89 -20.14 -15.13
N ASN A 46 1.91 -20.70 -14.48
CA ASN A 46 3.07 -21.28 -15.15
C ASN A 46 2.83 -22.75 -15.53
N PRO A 47 2.67 -23.06 -16.84
CA PRO A 47 2.41 -24.43 -17.30
C PRO A 47 3.58 -25.39 -17.05
N ALA A 48 4.79 -24.88 -16.86
CA ALA A 48 5.96 -25.68 -16.56
C ALA A 48 5.92 -26.28 -15.15
N LEU A 49 5.24 -25.62 -14.19
CA LEU A 49 5.09 -26.11 -12.81
C LEU A 49 4.03 -27.21 -12.69
N TRP A 50 3.09 -27.27 -13.64
CA TRP A 50 2.08 -28.34 -13.70
C TRP A 50 2.47 -29.49 -14.61
N SER A 51 3.49 -29.30 -15.46
CA SER A 51 4.04 -30.36 -16.28
C SER A 51 4.85 -31.30 -15.40
N THR A 52 4.16 -32.14 -14.63
CA THR A 52 4.76 -33.31 -14.01
C THR A 52 5.32 -34.19 -15.12
N THR A 53 6.62 -34.10 -15.37
CA THR A 53 7.33 -35.17 -16.06
C THR A 53 7.22 -36.41 -15.19
N SER A 54 6.23 -37.24 -15.48
CA SER A 54 6.23 -38.64 -15.10
C SER A 54 7.37 -39.31 -15.88
N SER A 55 8.58 -39.25 -15.35
CA SER A 55 9.70 -40.07 -15.82
C SER A 55 10.56 -40.45 -14.63
N SER A 56 10.01 -41.32 -13.78
CA SER A 56 10.81 -42.20 -12.95
C SER A 56 11.47 -43.28 -13.84
N SER A 57 12.77 -43.51 -13.60
CA SER A 57 13.68 -44.60 -14.06
C SER A 57 14.15 -44.57 -15.53
N SER A 58 15.42 -44.75 -15.90
CA SER A 58 16.65 -45.17 -15.19
C SER A 58 17.91 -44.95 -16.08
N SER A 59 19.08 -44.84 -15.43
CA SER A 59 20.47 -44.95 -15.94
C SER A 59 20.67 -46.14 -16.92
N ALA A 60 21.62 -46.23 -17.86
CA ALA A 60 23.03 -45.82 -17.82
C ALA A 60 23.70 -45.78 -19.23
N THR A 61 24.83 -45.07 -19.29
CA THR A 61 26.07 -45.24 -20.11
C THR A 61 26.20 -46.51 -20.98
N THR A 62 26.78 -46.55 -22.19
CA THR A 62 28.09 -45.98 -22.63
C THR A 62 28.33 -46.23 -24.14
N THR A 63 29.04 -45.29 -24.78
CA THR A 63 30.06 -45.41 -25.85
C THR A 63 29.76 -45.88 -27.29
N ASN A 64 30.14 -44.97 -28.22
CA ASN A 64 30.90 -45.12 -29.47
C ASN A 64 30.21 -45.00 -30.85
N SER A 65 30.94 -44.30 -31.74
CA SER A 65 30.85 -44.22 -33.22
C SER A 65 29.88 -43.17 -33.79
N ILE A 66 30.32 -41.97 -34.19
CA ILE A 66 30.86 -41.58 -35.51
C ILE A 66 29.86 -41.74 -36.68
N THR A 67 29.41 -40.59 -37.20
CA THR A 67 28.89 -40.22 -38.55
C THR A 67 27.52 -40.65 -39.09
N ASN A 68 26.84 -39.65 -39.66
CA ASN A 68 25.72 -39.60 -40.62
C ASN A 68 24.29 -39.99 -40.18
N GLY A 69 23.33 -39.07 -40.37
CA GLY A 69 21.88 -39.39 -40.39
C GLY A 69 21.47 -40.16 -41.65
N PRO A 70 20.17 -40.30 -42.02
CA PRO A 70 18.91 -39.89 -41.38
C PRO A 70 17.90 -41.06 -41.15
N SER A 71 16.70 -40.74 -40.61
CA SER A 71 15.40 -41.38 -40.94
C SER A 71 14.82 -42.58 -40.13
N HIS A 72 13.62 -42.32 -39.58
CA HIS A 72 12.37 -43.11 -39.55
C HIS A 72 12.20 -44.42 -38.75
N SER A 73 11.28 -44.33 -37.78
CA SER A 73 10.20 -45.28 -37.38
C SER A 73 10.52 -46.74 -36.96
N SER A 74 10.09 -47.13 -35.76
CA SER A 74 8.85 -47.88 -35.51
C SER A 74 8.90 -48.77 -34.25
N ASN A 75 7.77 -48.77 -33.53
CA ASN A 75 7.14 -49.81 -32.71
C ASN A 75 7.95 -50.79 -31.82
N GLY A 76 7.42 -50.97 -30.59
CA GLY A 76 7.18 -52.30 -30.02
C GLY A 76 7.69 -52.48 -28.58
N VAL A 77 6.86 -52.26 -27.55
CA VAL A 77 6.13 -53.29 -26.78
C VAL A 77 6.99 -54.04 -25.73
N PHE A 78 6.85 -53.57 -24.47
CA PHE A 78 6.49 -54.30 -23.24
C PHE A 78 7.47 -55.22 -22.47
N ASN A 79 7.64 -54.84 -21.19
CA ASN A 79 7.85 -55.57 -19.93
C ASN A 79 9.05 -56.50 -19.68
N GLY A 80 9.64 -56.31 -18.49
CA GLY A 80 10.39 -57.33 -17.76
C GLY A 80 11.00 -56.83 -16.44
N GLU A 81 10.28 -57.06 -15.34
CA GLU A 81 10.76 -57.41 -13.98
C GLU A 81 11.65 -56.48 -13.11
N ALA A 82 10.99 -55.97 -12.07
CA ALA A 82 11.36 -55.96 -10.64
C ALA A 82 12.76 -56.45 -10.21
N ALA A 83 13.50 -55.63 -9.45
CA ALA A 83 13.62 -55.73 -7.98
C ALA A 83 14.93 -55.15 -7.41
N SER A 84 14.78 -54.45 -6.28
CA SER A 84 15.65 -54.46 -5.09
C SER A 84 16.85 -53.50 -4.95
N SER A 85 16.73 -52.74 -3.85
CA SER A 85 17.70 -52.43 -2.79
C SER A 85 18.84 -51.43 -3.01
N ASP A 86 18.70 -50.34 -2.24
CA ASP A 86 19.62 -49.88 -1.19
C ASP A 86 21.00 -49.36 -1.59
N ALA A 87 21.19 -48.05 -1.42
CA ALA A 87 22.45 -47.46 -0.96
C ALA A 87 22.24 -45.97 -0.62
N HIS A 88 22.32 -45.64 0.66
CA HIS A 88 22.63 -44.30 1.13
C HIS A 88 24.09 -43.96 0.77
N HIS A 89 24.30 -42.92 -0.04
CA HIS A 89 25.54 -42.15 -0.01
C HIS A 89 25.27 -40.73 -0.54
N ALA A 90 25.54 -39.74 0.29
CA ALA A 90 25.34 -38.34 -0.04
C ALA A 90 26.49 -37.83 -0.90
N GLU A 91 26.18 -37.34 -2.11
CA GLU A 91 27.01 -36.37 -2.82
C GLU A 91 26.17 -35.50 -3.78
N SER A 92 25.85 -34.32 -3.25
CA SER A 92 25.70 -33.02 -3.92
C SER A 92 25.69 -33.01 -5.46
N GLY A 93 24.48 -32.93 -6.01
CA GLY A 93 24.17 -32.45 -7.35
C GLY A 93 23.00 -31.44 -7.32
N GLY A 94 23.26 -30.24 -6.79
CA GLY A 94 22.45 -29.05 -7.07
C GLY A 94 21.10 -28.89 -6.35
N GLY A 95 20.92 -29.52 -5.18
CA GLY A 95 19.94 -29.06 -4.19
C GLY A 95 20.48 -27.83 -3.46
N GLY A 96 19.74 -26.72 -3.50
CA GLY A 96 20.03 -25.48 -2.79
C GLY A 96 18.75 -24.80 -2.34
N GLY A 97 17.92 -25.52 -1.60
CA GLY A 97 16.90 -24.89 -0.76
C GLY A 97 17.58 -24.06 0.32
N GLY A 98 17.13 -22.81 0.48
CA GLY A 98 17.51 -21.98 1.61
C GLY A 98 17.36 -20.49 1.28
N SER A 99 16.26 -19.90 1.74
CA SER A 99 16.03 -18.44 1.83
C SER A 99 15.39 -17.74 0.61
N GLY A 100 14.09 -17.98 0.40
CA GLY A 100 13.17 -16.94 -0.08
C GLY A 100 12.96 -16.83 -1.60
N GLY A 101 12.03 -17.61 -2.18
CA GLY A 101 11.50 -17.32 -3.52
C GLY A 101 10.77 -15.96 -3.56
N ALA A 102 10.49 -15.41 -4.75
CA ALA A 102 9.84 -14.11 -4.90
C ALA A 102 8.56 -13.98 -4.04
N LEU A 103 7.77 -15.06 -3.95
CA LEU A 103 6.61 -15.15 -3.07
C LEU A 103 6.96 -15.07 -1.58
N GLU A 104 7.97 -15.80 -1.12
CA GLU A 104 8.38 -15.81 0.29
C GLU A 104 9.04 -14.47 0.70
N GLU A 105 9.79 -13.85 -0.21
CA GLU A 105 10.33 -12.49 -0.02
C GLU A 105 9.20 -11.46 0.07
N ALA A 106 8.19 -11.54 -0.80
CA ALA A 106 7.02 -10.66 -0.73
C ALA A 106 6.23 -10.84 0.58
N ARG A 107 6.07 -12.10 1.04
CA ARG A 107 5.48 -12.43 2.34
C ARG A 107 6.28 -11.87 3.51
N PHE A 108 7.60 -11.98 3.45
CA PHE A 108 8.50 -11.45 4.46
C PHE A 108 8.38 -9.92 4.56
N ARG A 109 8.43 -9.20 3.43
CA ARG A 109 8.26 -7.73 3.37
C ARG A 109 6.89 -7.27 3.83
N TYR A 110 5.83 -7.97 3.42
CA TYR A 110 4.48 -7.70 3.91
C TYR A 110 4.41 -7.83 5.43
N LYS A 111 4.91 -8.94 6.00
CA LYS A 111 4.93 -9.15 7.45
C LYS A 111 5.74 -8.06 8.17
N ASN A 112 6.89 -7.69 7.63
CA ASN A 112 7.76 -6.69 8.21
C ASN A 112 7.12 -5.29 8.19
N SER A 113 6.60 -4.85 7.04
CA SER A 113 5.92 -3.56 6.89
C SER A 113 4.68 -3.47 7.78
N VAL A 114 3.88 -4.54 7.90
CA VAL A 114 2.73 -4.61 8.82
C VAL A 114 3.16 -4.49 10.28
N ASN A 115 4.25 -5.16 10.67
CA ASN A 115 4.76 -5.07 12.04
C ASN A 115 5.25 -3.65 12.35
N SER A 116 5.98 -3.03 11.43
CA SER A 116 6.42 -1.63 11.56
C SER A 116 5.22 -0.68 11.61
N LEU A 117 4.20 -0.88 10.77
CA LEU A 117 2.98 -0.06 10.78
C LEU A 117 2.24 -0.18 12.11
N ARG A 118 2.13 -1.40 12.65
CA ARG A 118 1.54 -1.63 13.99
C ARG A 118 2.34 -0.95 15.10
N ALA A 119 3.67 -0.95 15.01
CA ALA A 119 4.53 -0.26 15.96
C ALA A 119 4.30 1.26 15.92
N VAL A 120 4.24 1.86 14.73
CA VAL A 120 3.95 3.28 14.54
C VAL A 120 2.55 3.63 15.07
N LEU A 121 1.52 2.87 14.71
CA LEU A 121 0.16 3.09 15.22
C LEU A 121 0.07 2.99 16.75
N SER A 122 0.84 2.09 17.36
CA SER A 122 0.93 1.97 18.83
C SER A 122 1.69 3.13 19.47
N ALA A 123 2.64 3.72 18.73
CA ALA A 123 3.45 4.87 19.18
C ALA A 123 2.70 6.21 19.06
N ILE A 124 1.67 6.32 18.21
CA ILE A 124 0.91 7.57 18.06
C ILE A 124 0.24 7.99 19.39
N PRO A 125 -0.54 7.14 20.10
CA PRO A 125 -1.15 7.52 21.38
C PRO A 125 -0.10 7.83 22.47
N SER A 126 1.04 7.14 22.48
CA SER A 126 2.10 7.40 23.45
C SER A 126 2.85 8.69 23.13
N SER A 127 3.03 9.07 21.85
CA SER A 127 3.58 10.37 21.47
C SER A 127 2.68 11.53 21.91
N GLN A 128 1.35 11.35 21.88
CA GLN A 128 0.39 12.32 22.40
C GLN A 128 0.47 12.45 23.92
N LYS A 129 0.61 11.33 24.63
CA LYS A 129 0.82 11.31 26.10
C LYS A 129 2.19 11.89 26.49
N ALA A 130 3.25 11.64 25.73
CA ALA A 130 4.58 12.20 25.97
C ALA A 130 4.58 13.72 25.74
N LYS A 131 3.91 14.20 24.68
CA LYS A 131 3.64 15.62 24.47
C LYS A 131 2.82 16.22 25.61
N THR A 132 1.94 15.44 26.24
CA THR A 132 1.15 15.86 27.42
C THR A 132 1.95 15.81 28.72
N PHE A 133 2.91 14.88 28.86
CA PHE A 133 3.76 14.75 30.05
C PHE A 133 4.91 15.78 30.06
N GLU A 134 5.49 16.11 28.91
CA GLU A 134 6.40 17.26 28.81
C GLU A 134 5.65 18.60 28.97
N MET A 135 4.39 18.66 28.56
CA MET A 135 3.46 19.77 28.85
C MET A 135 2.81 19.65 30.24
N GLY A 136 3.23 18.68 31.07
CA GLY A 136 2.65 18.39 32.37
C GLY A 136 2.99 19.42 33.46
N SER A 137 3.84 20.41 33.15
CA SER A 137 4.12 21.57 34.00
C SER A 137 3.59 22.87 33.40
N THR A 138 2.39 22.89 32.82
CA THR A 138 1.53 24.10 32.77
C THR A 138 0.13 23.73 32.26
N PRO A 139 -0.97 24.18 32.90
CA PRO A 139 -2.29 24.06 32.30
C PRO A 139 -2.34 25.01 31.09
N SER A 140 -2.64 24.48 29.91
CA SER A 140 -2.52 25.12 28.57
C SER A 140 -1.09 25.23 28.03
N GLY A 141 -0.79 24.42 27.01
CA GLY A 141 0.44 24.50 26.22
C GLY A 141 0.21 25.15 24.85
N PRO A 142 1.14 25.98 24.34
CA PRO A 142 0.87 26.97 23.30
C PRO A 142 0.78 26.35 21.91
N VAL A 143 -0.24 26.76 21.14
CA VAL A 143 -0.10 26.84 19.68
C VAL A 143 1.15 27.67 19.41
N SER A 144 2.06 27.20 18.55
CA SER A 144 3.24 27.99 18.15
C SER A 144 2.79 29.40 17.77
N SER A 145 3.49 30.45 18.23
CA SER A 145 3.05 31.84 17.98
C SER A 145 2.80 32.14 16.49
N ALA A 146 3.53 31.46 15.59
CA ALA A 146 3.33 31.52 14.15
C ALA A 146 2.02 30.84 13.71
N ASP A 147 1.76 29.63 14.20
CA ASP A 147 0.53 28.87 13.90
C ASP A 147 -0.70 29.58 14.49
N GLN A 148 -0.58 30.22 15.66
CA GLN A 148 -1.66 30.96 16.32
C GLN A 148 -2.03 32.21 15.52
N ALA A 149 -1.05 32.93 14.99
CA ALA A 149 -1.27 34.10 14.14
C ALA A 149 -1.87 33.71 12.77
N GLU A 150 -1.49 32.56 12.22
CA GLU A 150 -2.11 32.04 11.00
C GLU A 150 -3.57 31.66 11.21
N ILE A 151 -3.88 31.00 12.34
CA ILE A 151 -5.26 30.65 12.72
C ILE A 151 -6.11 31.91 12.86
N GLU A 152 -5.63 32.93 13.57
CA GLU A 152 -6.35 34.20 13.74
C GLU A 152 -6.63 34.88 12.39
N LYS A 153 -5.65 34.91 11.49
CA LYS A 153 -5.82 35.47 10.14
C LYS A 153 -6.83 34.68 9.30
N LEU A 154 -6.83 33.36 9.40
CA LEU A 154 -7.81 32.51 8.70
C LEU A 154 -9.21 32.70 9.26
N GLU A 155 -9.35 32.85 10.58
CA GLU A 155 -10.62 33.15 11.23
C GLU A 155 -11.15 34.53 10.83
N GLU A 156 -10.30 35.55 10.77
CA GLU A 156 -10.65 36.89 10.28
C GLU A 156 -11.12 36.84 8.82
N ARG A 157 -10.38 36.12 7.95
CA ARG A 157 -10.77 35.94 6.56
C ARG A 157 -12.12 35.22 6.44
N ALA A 158 -12.35 34.20 7.25
CA ALA A 158 -13.63 33.49 7.27
C ALA A 158 -14.77 34.40 7.77
N ALA A 159 -14.53 35.25 8.77
CA ALA A 159 -15.49 36.23 9.25
C ALA A 159 -15.84 37.26 8.17
N ASN A 160 -14.83 37.78 7.46
CA ASN A 160 -15.01 38.71 6.35
C ASN A 160 -15.81 38.09 5.20
N LEU A 161 -15.48 36.86 4.81
CA LEU A 161 -16.24 36.12 3.78
C LEU A 161 -17.70 35.89 4.19
N ARG A 162 -17.97 35.53 5.45
CA ARG A 162 -19.35 35.39 5.94
C ARG A 162 -20.11 36.72 5.90
N LYS A 163 -19.48 37.82 6.26
CA LYS A 163 -20.07 39.16 6.19
C LYS A 163 -20.38 39.55 4.74
N GLU A 164 -19.46 39.31 3.82
CA GLU A 164 -19.68 39.57 2.39
C GLU A 164 -20.80 38.71 1.82
N LEU A 165 -20.86 37.42 2.16
CA LEU A 165 -21.93 36.52 1.74
C LEU A 165 -23.31 37.05 2.13
N VAL A 166 -23.47 37.46 3.39
CA VAL A 166 -24.73 38.04 3.90
C VAL A 166 -25.07 39.34 3.17
N ASN A 167 -24.07 40.18 2.91
CA ASN A 167 -24.25 41.45 2.19
C ASN A 167 -24.69 41.20 0.73
N LYS A 168 -24.01 40.30 0.00
CA LYS A 168 -24.36 39.93 -1.38
C LYS A 168 -25.77 39.30 -1.46
N ASN A 169 -26.13 38.46 -0.49
CA ASN A 169 -27.47 37.88 -0.40
C ASN A 169 -28.54 38.97 -0.22
N ARG A 170 -28.27 39.98 0.61
CA ARG A 170 -29.16 41.14 0.76
C ARG A 170 -29.38 41.88 -0.56
N TYR A 171 -28.31 42.13 -1.32
CA TYR A 171 -28.43 42.77 -2.64
C TYR A 171 -29.24 41.92 -3.62
N LEU A 172 -29.00 40.62 -3.68
CA LEU A 172 -29.80 39.71 -4.51
C LEU A 172 -31.28 39.76 -4.15
N LYS A 173 -31.60 39.78 -2.86
CA LYS A 173 -32.99 39.89 -2.40
C LYS A 173 -33.65 41.19 -2.86
N LEU A 174 -32.96 42.32 -2.73
CA LEU A 174 -33.45 43.61 -3.23
C LEU A 174 -33.71 43.58 -4.74
N LEU A 175 -32.78 43.01 -5.51
CA LEU A 175 -32.95 42.91 -6.97
C LEU A 175 -34.13 42.01 -7.34
N ILE A 176 -34.30 40.89 -6.64
CA ILE A 176 -35.43 39.98 -6.83
C ILE A 176 -36.75 40.72 -6.52
N ASP A 177 -36.81 41.49 -5.44
CA ASP A 177 -38.00 42.23 -5.06
C ASP A 177 -38.32 43.33 -6.09
N GLN A 178 -37.32 44.06 -6.57
CA GLN A 178 -37.49 45.03 -7.67
C GLN A 178 -38.04 44.40 -8.95
N VAL A 179 -37.55 43.21 -9.32
CA VAL A 179 -38.06 42.50 -10.51
C VAL A 179 -39.51 42.05 -10.29
N ARG A 180 -39.85 41.56 -9.09
CA ARG A 180 -41.23 41.17 -8.75
C ARG A 180 -42.18 42.36 -8.79
N ASP A 181 -41.78 43.51 -8.28
CA ASP A 181 -42.56 44.74 -8.34
C ASP A 181 -42.79 45.18 -9.78
N LEU A 182 -41.72 45.18 -10.60
CA LEU A 182 -41.82 45.52 -12.02
C LEU A 182 -42.76 44.57 -12.79
N ILE A 183 -42.67 43.26 -12.53
CA ILE A 183 -43.59 42.27 -13.13
C ILE A 183 -45.03 42.57 -12.72
N THR A 184 -45.25 42.91 -11.45
CA THR A 184 -46.58 43.25 -10.93
C THR A 184 -47.13 44.49 -11.63
N ASP A 185 -46.32 45.55 -11.72
CA ASP A 185 -46.68 46.79 -12.44
C ASP A 185 -47.03 46.48 -13.89
N ILE A 186 -46.16 45.79 -14.65
CA ILE A 186 -46.42 45.40 -16.04
C ILE A 186 -47.72 44.61 -16.17
N SER A 187 -47.99 43.70 -15.24
CA SER A 187 -49.22 42.90 -15.24
C SER A 187 -50.47 43.77 -15.07
N THR A 188 -50.40 44.89 -14.35
CA THR A 188 -51.52 45.85 -14.26
C THR A 188 -51.81 46.56 -15.58
N TRP A 189 -50.78 46.82 -16.40
CA TRP A 189 -50.92 47.43 -17.73
C TRP A 189 -51.39 46.45 -18.80
N GLN A 190 -51.19 45.14 -18.59
CA GLN A 190 -51.60 44.08 -19.51
C GLN A 190 -53.01 43.52 -19.23
N SER A 191 -53.74 44.08 -18.25
CA SER A 191 -55.16 43.74 -18.07
C SER A 191 -55.93 44.12 -19.34
N PRO A 192 -56.61 43.18 -20.02
CA PRO A 192 -57.40 43.51 -21.20
C PRO A 192 -58.46 44.53 -20.80
N CYS A 193 -58.45 45.71 -21.41
CA CYS A 193 -59.63 46.57 -21.41
C CYS A 193 -60.75 45.76 -22.08
N SER A 194 -61.71 45.26 -21.30
CA SER A 194 -62.94 44.69 -21.86
C SER A 194 -63.59 45.76 -22.73
N VAL A 195 -63.64 45.51 -24.04
CA VAL A 195 -64.49 46.21 -25.01
C VAL A 195 -65.91 45.67 -24.96
#